data_AF-A0A7T8K0S1-F1
#
_entry.id   AF-A0A7T8K0S1-F1
#
_cell.length_a   1.000
_cell.length_b   1.000
_cell.length_c   1.000
_cell.angle_alpha   90.00
_cell.angle_beta   90.00
_cell.angle_gamma   90.00
#
_symmetry.space_group_name_H-M   'P 1'
#
loop_
_entity.id
_entity.type
_entity.pdbx_description
1 polymer ?
#
loop_
_entity_poly.entity_id
_entity_poly.type
_entity_poly.pdbx_seq_one_letter_code
_entity_poly.pdbx_strand_id
1 'polypeptide(L)'
;DGTATTIAKGFQDVLQEFNLWGSILMIIADTTSVNTGKKSGVDIRLQQMFERNGSPRPKFISCQHLVLDRILRIAMDDELHDSTKSPDVEYFFVKDLVRKYDQLKAAFSNGKLRSRKQAVGETT
;
A
#
# COMPACT_ATOMS: atom_id res chain seq x y z
N ASP A 1 20.40 12.22 -3.34
CA ASP A 1 19.61 13.44 -3.56
C ASP A 1 18.89 13.57 -4.91
N GLY A 2 19.34 12.91 -5.99
CA GLY A 2 18.67 13.00 -7.30
C GLY A 2 17.22 12.51 -7.32
N THR A 3 16.97 11.30 -6.80
CA THR A 3 15.64 10.65 -6.88
C THR A 3 14.52 11.43 -6.20
N ALA A 4 14.72 11.88 -4.96
CA ALA A 4 13.70 12.67 -4.24
C ALA A 4 13.42 14.01 -4.93
N THR A 5 14.43 14.61 -5.57
CA THR A 5 14.29 15.86 -6.32
C THR A 5 13.44 15.64 -7.58
N THR A 6 13.73 14.58 -8.34
CA THR A 6 12.96 14.22 -9.54
C THR A 6 11.51 13.93 -9.22
N ILE A 7 11.24 13.18 -8.15
CA ILE A 7 9.88 12.88 -7.71
C ILE A 7 9.13 14.16 -7.31
N ALA A 8 9.74 14.99 -6.46
CA ALA A 8 9.13 16.26 -6.06
C ALA A 8 8.86 17.17 -7.26
N LYS A 9 9.74 17.18 -8.26
CA LYS A 9 9.54 17.93 -9.50
C LYS A 9 8.35 17.41 -10.31
N GLY A 10 8.22 16.09 -10.47
CA GLY A 10 7.06 15.51 -11.14
C GLY A 10 5.74 15.86 -10.45
N PHE A 11 5.71 15.84 -9.12
CA PHE A 11 4.54 16.32 -8.36
C PHE A 11 4.27 17.81 -8.56
N GLN A 12 5.31 18.64 -8.58
CA GLN A 12 5.15 20.08 -8.85
C GLN A 12 4.45 20.31 -10.19
N ASP A 13 4.87 19.58 -11.22
CA ASP A 13 4.34 19.73 -12.57
C ASP A 13 2.85 19.33 -12.63
N VAL A 14 2.47 18.22 -11.98
CA VAL A 14 1.06 17.79 -11.85
C VAL A 14 0.22 18.78 -11.04
N LEU A 15 0.72 19.25 -9.89
CA LEU A 15 -0.02 20.20 -9.05
C LEU A 15 -0.26 21.52 -9.80
N GLN A 16 0.68 21.94 -10.63
CA GLN A 16 0.56 23.12 -11.48
C GLN A 16 -0.43 22.88 -12.63
N GLU A 17 -0.30 21.77 -13.34
CA GLU A 17 -1.16 21.40 -14.49
C GLU A 17 -2.64 21.39 -14.10
N PHE A 18 -2.95 20.86 -12.92
CA PHE A 18 -4.32 20.72 -12.43
C PHE A 18 -4.75 21.83 -11.43
N ASN A 19 -3.91 22.85 -11.20
CA ASN A 19 -4.18 23.94 -10.27
C ASN A 19 -4.58 23.47 -8.84
N LEU A 20 -3.88 22.48 -8.30
CA LEU A 20 -4.24 21.78 -7.06
C LEU A 20 -3.55 22.32 -5.81
N TRP A 21 -2.68 23.32 -5.92
CA TRP A 21 -1.90 23.85 -4.80
C TRP A 21 -2.76 24.27 -3.59
N GLY A 22 -3.94 24.85 -3.82
CA GLY A 22 -4.86 25.24 -2.76
C GLY A 22 -5.74 24.10 -2.21
N SER A 23 -5.69 22.91 -2.81
CA SER A 23 -6.62 21.81 -2.53
C SER A 23 -5.99 20.67 -1.72
N ILE A 24 -4.65 20.58 -1.69
CA ILE A 24 -3.96 19.50 -1.00
C ILE A 24 -3.72 19.86 0.47
N LEU A 25 -4.31 19.07 1.36
CA LEU A 25 -4.17 19.23 2.82
C LEU A 25 -3.12 18.31 3.43
N MET A 26 -2.90 17.14 2.81
CA MET A 26 -2.10 16.07 3.39
C MET A 26 -1.31 15.29 2.33
N ILE A 27 -0.14 14.81 2.73
CA ILE A 27 0.71 13.89 1.97
C ILE A 27 0.75 12.58 2.75
N ILE A 28 0.33 11.49 2.13
CA ILE A 28 0.36 10.14 2.71
C ILE A 28 1.37 9.32 1.92
N ALA A 29 2.44 8.87 2.55
CA ALA A 29 3.46 8.03 1.90
C ALA A 29 4.10 7.05 2.88
N ASP A 30 4.84 6.08 2.35
CA ASP A 30 5.67 5.20 3.15
C ASP A 30 6.81 5.97 3.87
N THR A 31 7.49 5.34 4.82
CA THR A 31 8.59 5.95 5.60
C THR A 31 9.97 5.55 5.07
N THR A 32 10.09 5.33 3.76
CA THR A 32 11.39 5.10 3.14
C THR A 32 12.23 6.37 3.22
N SER A 33 13.56 6.22 3.23
CA SER A 33 14.49 7.36 3.34
C SER A 33 14.37 8.35 2.18
N VAL A 34 13.92 7.91 1.00
CA VAL A 34 13.63 8.78 -0.15
C VAL A 34 12.43 9.68 0.14
N ASN A 35 11.39 9.14 0.78
CA ASN A 35 10.16 9.87 1.08
C ASN A 35 10.27 10.73 2.33
N THR A 36 10.89 10.25 3.41
CA THR A 36 10.93 10.92 4.74
C THR A 36 12.33 11.30 5.21
N GLY A 37 13.28 11.45 4.29
CA GLY A 37 14.65 11.84 4.62
C GLY A 37 14.70 13.19 5.35
N LYS A 38 15.33 13.24 6.54
CA LYS A 38 15.31 14.37 7.50
C LYS A 38 15.48 15.78 6.93
N LYS A 39 16.16 15.95 5.80
CA LYS A 39 16.40 17.26 5.16
C LYS A 39 16.11 17.31 3.66
N SER A 40 16.02 16.15 3.01
CA SER A 40 15.96 16.05 1.55
C SER A 40 14.91 15.07 1.03
N GLY A 41 14.05 14.56 1.92
CA GLY A 41 12.92 13.72 1.56
C GLY A 41 11.94 14.41 0.61
N VAL A 42 11.19 13.61 -0.14
CA VAL A 42 10.13 14.10 -1.03
C VAL A 42 9.10 14.91 -0.23
N ASP A 43 8.74 14.45 0.97
CA ASP A 43 7.78 15.11 1.87
C ASP A 43 8.20 16.55 2.23
N ILE A 44 9.45 16.75 2.66
CA ILE A 44 9.99 18.05 3.05
C ILE A 44 10.05 18.97 1.83
N ARG A 45 10.50 18.44 0.68
CA ARG A 45 10.59 19.22 -0.56
C ARG A 45 9.22 19.70 -1.02
N LEU A 46 8.22 18.84 -0.99
CA LEU A 46 6.85 19.20 -1.32
C LEU A 46 6.31 20.24 -0.34
N GLN A 47 6.44 20.01 0.97
CA GLN A 47 6.02 20.99 1.97
C GLN A 47 6.62 22.38 1.76
N GLN A 48 7.92 22.45 1.44
CA GLN A 48 8.59 23.71 1.10
C GLN A 48 8.06 24.33 -0.20
N MET A 49 7.71 23.53 -1.22
CA MET A 49 7.11 24.02 -2.45
C MET A 49 5.73 24.62 -2.22
N PHE A 50 4.89 23.99 -1.40
CA PHE A 50 3.58 24.55 -1.00
C PHE A 50 3.74 25.90 -0.30
N GLU A 51 4.65 25.99 0.67
CA GLU A 51 4.94 27.25 1.38
C GLU A 51 5.43 28.35 0.43
N ARG A 52 6.33 28.02 -0.51
CA ARG A 52 6.82 28.99 -1.52
C ARG A 52 5.72 29.48 -2.47
N ASN A 53 4.72 28.64 -2.75
CA ASN A 53 3.55 29.00 -3.56
C ASN A 53 2.45 29.68 -2.74
N GLY A 54 2.72 30.06 -1.49
CA GLY A 54 1.74 30.72 -0.61
C GLY A 54 0.58 29.83 -0.17
N SER A 55 0.70 28.51 -0.37
CA SER A 55 -0.31 27.53 0.02
C SER A 55 -0.01 26.96 1.41
N PRO A 56 -1.04 26.50 2.15
CA PRO A 56 -0.83 25.88 3.45
C PRO A 56 0.11 24.68 3.35
N ARG A 57 1.03 24.55 4.31
CA ARG A 57 1.95 23.41 4.39
C ARG A 57 1.15 22.12 4.62
N PRO A 58 1.20 21.12 3.71
CA PRO A 58 0.47 19.87 3.89
C PRO A 58 1.04 19.06 5.05
N LYS A 59 0.16 18.39 5.81
CA LYS A 59 0.62 17.46 6.87
C LYS A 59 1.14 16.16 6.25
N PHE A 60 2.24 15.66 6.77
CA PHE A 60 2.73 14.33 6.40
C PHE A 60 2.12 13.28 7.33
N ILE A 61 1.62 12.19 6.76
CA ILE A 61 1.12 11.02 7.49
C ILE A 61 1.77 9.77 6.91
N SER A 62 2.28 8.88 7.76
CA SER A 62 2.80 7.60 7.31
C SER A 62 1.68 6.70 6.79
N CYS A 63 1.94 6.00 5.68
CA CYS A 63 1.01 5.05 5.11
C CYS A 63 0.73 3.91 6.09
N GLN A 64 -0.55 3.73 6.45
CA GLN A 64 -0.99 2.70 7.40
C GLN A 64 -0.68 1.29 6.91
N HIS A 65 -0.74 1.03 5.59
CA HIS A 65 -0.35 -0.27 5.03
C HIS A 65 1.11 -0.62 5.33
N LEU A 66 2.03 0.34 5.24
CA LEU A 66 3.43 0.11 5.61
C LEU A 66 3.59 -0.13 7.11
N VAL A 67 2.83 0.59 7.94
CA VAL A 67 2.86 0.39 9.40
C VAL A 67 2.38 -1.01 9.76
N LEU A 68 1.27 -1.45 9.17
CA LEU A 68 0.74 -2.80 9.36
C LEU A 68 1.73 -3.87 8.88
N ASP A 69 2.30 -3.70 7.69
CA ASP A 69 3.30 -4.62 7.14
C ASP A 69 4.53 -4.75 8.06
N ARG A 70 5.01 -3.64 8.64
CA ARG A 70 6.10 -3.65 9.61
C ARG A 70 5.74 -4.36 10.91
N ILE A 71 4.54 -4.13 11.44
CA ILE A 71 4.07 -4.81 12.67
C ILE A 71 3.98 -6.32 12.42
N LEU A 72 3.38 -6.71 11.30
CA LEU A 72 3.30 -8.12 10.90
C LEU A 72 4.68 -8.74 10.76
N ARG A 73 5.61 -8.06 10.09
CA ARG A 73 6.99 -8.54 9.97
C ARG A 73 7.63 -8.74 11.34
N ILE A 74 7.56 -7.76 12.24
CA ILE A 74 8.15 -7.86 13.57
C ILE A 74 7.53 -9.00 14.37
N ALA A 75 6.20 -9.12 14.36
CA ALA A 75 5.49 -10.19 15.05
C ALA A 75 5.87 -11.57 14.51
N MET A 76 6.05 -11.69 13.19
CA MET A 76 6.44 -12.94 12.55
C MET A 76 7.92 -13.27 12.75
N ASP A 77 8.82 -12.27 12.74
CA ASP A 77 10.24 -12.47 13.03
C ASP A 77 10.44 -12.93 14.49
N ASP A 78 9.64 -12.42 15.44
CA ASP A 78 9.63 -12.85 16.84
C ASP A 78 9.12 -14.29 16.99
N GLU A 79 7.97 -14.59 16.38
CA GLU A 79 7.32 -15.92 16.44
C GLU A 79 8.13 -17.01 15.74
N LEU A 80 8.80 -16.68 14.63
CA LEU A 80 9.54 -17.65 13.82
C LEU A 80 11.03 -17.74 14.19
N HIS A 81 11.50 -16.95 15.17
CA HIS A 81 12.88 -16.90 15.66
C HIS A 81 13.96 -16.70 14.58
N ASP A 82 13.60 -16.12 13.44
CA ASP A 82 14.53 -15.96 12.32
C ASP A 82 14.29 -14.63 11.60
N SER A 83 15.35 -13.82 11.48
CA SER A 83 15.28 -12.54 10.78
C SER A 83 15.31 -12.80 9.28
N THR A 84 14.17 -13.14 8.68
CA THR A 84 14.15 -13.37 7.25
C THR A 84 14.26 -12.03 6.52
N LYS A 85 15.38 -11.84 5.79
CA LYS A 85 15.63 -10.64 4.97
C LYS A 85 14.75 -10.57 3.72
N SER A 86 13.98 -11.62 3.44
CA SER A 86 13.12 -11.75 2.28
C SER A 86 11.65 -11.71 2.72
N PRO A 87 10.74 -11.04 1.97
CA PRO A 87 9.31 -11.06 2.25
C PRO A 87 8.66 -12.44 1.99
N ASP A 88 9.45 -13.41 1.50
CA ASP A 88 9.01 -14.76 1.23
C ASP A 88 9.07 -15.60 2.52
N VAL A 89 8.18 -15.26 3.46
CA VAL A 89 7.93 -16.09 4.63
C VAL A 89 7.04 -17.23 4.15
N GLU A 90 7.59 -18.43 4.02
CA GLU A 90 6.82 -19.64 3.72
C GLU A 90 6.01 -20.02 4.96
N TYR A 91 4.92 -19.29 5.20
CA TYR A 91 4.05 -19.57 6.35
C TYR A 91 3.51 -20.99 6.24
N PHE A 92 3.57 -21.75 7.33
CA PHE A 92 3.11 -23.13 7.39
C PHE A 92 1.67 -23.32 6.88
N PHE A 93 0.82 -22.30 7.01
CA PHE A 93 -0.57 -22.32 6.56
C PHE A 93 -0.76 -21.96 5.07
N VAL A 94 0.23 -21.36 4.39
CA VAL A 94 0.10 -20.94 2.98
C VAL A 94 -0.07 -22.15 2.06
N LYS A 95 0.66 -23.25 2.32
CA LYS A 95 0.50 -24.52 1.59
C LYS A 95 -0.92 -25.07 1.70
N ASP A 96 -1.48 -25.03 2.91
CA ASP A 96 -2.84 -25.47 3.16
C ASP A 96 -3.89 -24.55 2.54
N LEU A 97 -3.67 -23.24 2.54
CA LEU A 97 -4.55 -22.24 1.94
C LEU A 97 -4.61 -22.40 0.41
N VAL A 98 -3.45 -22.51 -0.25
CA VAL A 98 -3.35 -22.74 -1.70
C VAL A 98 -4.02 -24.06 -2.09
N ARG A 99 -3.74 -25.14 -1.35
CA ARG A 99 -4.39 -26.44 -1.58
C ARG A 99 -5.91 -26.35 -1.47
N LYS A 100 -6.44 -25.66 -0.45
CA LYS A 100 -7.89 -25.46 -0.28
C LYS A 100 -8.49 -24.62 -1.41
N TYR A 101 -7.78 -23.59 -1.87
CA TYR A 101 -8.21 -22.77 -2.99
C TYR A 101 -8.28 -23.57 -4.29
N ASP A 102 -7.28 -24.39 -4.60
CA ASP A 102 -7.28 -25.24 -5.80
C ASP A 102 -8.40 -26.28 -5.78
N GLN A 103 -8.66 -26.87 -4.61
CA GLN A 103 -9.81 -27.76 -4.40
C GLN A 103 -11.14 -27.05 -4.65
N LEU A 104 -11.29 -25.82 -4.16
CA LEU A 104 -12.48 -25.00 -4.38
C LEU A 104 -12.66 -24.65 -5.86
N LYS A 105 -11.57 -24.26 -6.53
CA LYS A 105 -11.54 -23.92 -7.97
C LYS A 105 -11.90 -25.13 -8.84
N ALA A 106 -11.38 -26.31 -8.52
CA ALA A 106 -11.73 -27.55 -9.19
C ALA A 106 -13.20 -27.93 -8.96
N ALA A 107 -13.70 -27.79 -7.73
CA ALA A 107 -15.11 -28.06 -7.41
C ALA A 107 -16.08 -27.11 -8.11
N PHE A 108 -15.71 -25.84 -8.28
CA PHE A 108 -16.49 -24.85 -9.02
C PHE A 108 -16.48 -25.13 -10.53
N SER A 109 -15.30 -25.43 -11.09
CA SER A 109 -15.14 -25.75 -12.53
C SER A 109 -15.85 -27.05 -12.92
N ASN A 110 -15.91 -28.02 -12.00
CA ASN A 110 -16.60 -29.29 -12.19
C ASN A 110 -18.10 -29.23 -11.82
N GLY A 111 -18.66 -28.05 -11.58
CA GLY A 111 -20.10 -27.86 -11.30
C GLY A 111 -20.61 -28.42 -9.97
N LYS A 112 -19.72 -28.86 -9.06
CA LYS A 112 -20.09 -29.41 -7.74
C LYS A 112 -20.56 -28.35 -6.73
N LEU A 113 -20.23 -27.08 -6.96
CA LEU A 113 -20.67 -25.94 -6.16
C LEU A 113 -21.45 -24.97 -7.04
N ARG A 114 -22.77 -24.92 -6.89
CA ARG A 114 -23.61 -23.90 -7.51
C ARG A 114 -23.67 -22.66 -6.61
N SER A 115 -23.49 -21.49 -7.21
CA SER A 115 -23.79 -20.20 -6.56
C SER A 115 -25.22 -20.22 -6.01
N ARG A 116 -25.41 -19.73 -4.78
CA ARG A 116 -26.71 -19.63 -4.08
C ARG A 116 -27.79 -18.83 -4.83
N LYS A 117 -27.51 -18.28 -6.01
CA LYS A 117 -28.44 -17.49 -6.83
C LYS A 117 -29.39 -18.31 -7.73
N GLN A 118 -29.33 -19.65 -7.74
CA GLN A 118 -30.21 -20.49 -8.58
C GLN A 118 -31.03 -21.52 -7.76
N ALA A 119 -31.58 -21.13 -6.61
CA ALA A 119 -32.47 -21.98 -5.81
C ALA A 119 -33.87 -21.39 -5.60
N VAL A 120 -34.27 -20.39 -6.39
CA VAL A 120 -35.63 -19.85 -6.39
C VAL A 120 -36.13 -19.79 -7.83
N GLY A 121 -36.82 -20.84 -8.25
CA GLY A 121 -37.50 -20.87 -9.55
C GLY A 121 -37.48 -22.25 -10.17
N GLU A 122 -38.30 -23.15 -9.64
CA GLU A 122 -39.03 -24.19 -10.39
C GLU A 122 -39.85 -25.02 -9.37
N THR A 123 -41.03 -24.52 -9.07
CA THR A 123 -42.17 -25.33 -8.61
C THR A 123 -43.27 -25.10 -9.61
N THR A 124 -43.51 -26.12 -10.44
CA THR A 124 -44.79 -26.37 -11.11
C THR A 124 -45.18 -27.80 -10.80
#